data_AF-A0A351TG36-F1
#
_entry.id   AF-A0A351TG36-F1
#
_cell.length_a   1.000
_cell.length_b   1.000
_cell.length_c   1.000
_cell.angle_alpha   90.00
_cell.angle_beta   90.00
_cell.angle_gamma   90.00
#
_symmetry.space_group_name_H-M   'P 1'
#
loop_
_entity.id
_entity.type
_entity.pdbx_description
1 polymer ?
#
loop_
_entity_poly.entity_id
_entity_poly.type
_entity_poly.pdbx_seq_one_letter_code
_entity_poly.pdbx_strand_id
1 'polypeptide(L)'
;MRVSGTDLYVVNPERPMQGVRDLQKVGFRSIMLHVGAIYPKKNETQQERQRRRKYSPDTIAARYSAYLDACGRAGMHVPLIHAPIASIEPDGPDFSEMLFVSAQECMKLCRMVECSFLIMESPYKKGDGDLDYDRSYDYYLRLAPLAKKYGVQILIKNQAKDLGGHVVRSALSQPSFAADWVDRLNREAGGGVFGFCLDTGRCSLCGNDSQSFVTALDHRLKAVVLTDNDGQNDCPMLPFTYPHEGQTLMHWVGLIRGLRDIAFDGELAVDYTGTLSSFPSLLWPTVLQLAREVGDYFKWQIGMESSLKDYREIVLFGAGNMCRNYMKCYGEKYPPLFICDNNKRLWGTSFEGLEVKNPEELRSLPPDCTVVICNVYYREIEAQLKELGVQSIGYFNDEYMPSFYFDRLERE
;
A
#
# COMPACT_ATOMS: atom_id res chain seq x y z
N MET A 1 -2.32 10.10 -1.51
CA MET A 1 -1.59 8.83 -1.42
C MET A 1 -0.11 8.97 -1.77
N ARG A 2 0.74 8.34 -0.96
CA ARG A 2 2.18 8.21 -1.20
C ARG A 2 2.55 6.73 -1.38
N VAL A 3 3.61 6.47 -2.16
CA VAL A 3 4.11 5.11 -2.42
C VAL A 3 5.51 4.99 -1.80
N SER A 4 5.66 4.03 -0.91
CA SER A 4 6.88 3.74 -0.17
C SER A 4 7.42 2.36 -0.54
N GLY A 5 8.73 2.22 -0.66
CA GLY A 5 9.39 0.92 -0.80
C GLY A 5 9.83 0.37 0.55
N THR A 6 9.73 -0.94 0.76
CA THR A 6 10.34 -1.60 1.93
C THR A 6 11.86 -1.52 1.89
N ASP A 7 12.50 -1.30 3.04
CA ASP A 7 13.96 -1.22 3.12
C ASP A 7 14.68 -2.55 3.37
N LEU A 8 13.95 -3.57 3.78
CA LEU A 8 14.50 -4.88 4.11
C LEU A 8 15.33 -5.46 2.96
N TYR A 9 16.48 -6.03 3.29
CA TYR A 9 17.55 -6.50 2.38
C TYR A 9 18.24 -5.43 1.53
N VAL A 10 17.55 -4.33 1.19
CA VAL A 10 18.09 -3.25 0.33
C VAL A 10 18.99 -2.32 1.12
N VAL A 11 18.55 -1.89 2.31
CA VAL A 11 19.28 -0.92 3.13
C VAL A 11 19.87 -1.62 4.35
N ASN A 12 21.18 -1.57 4.48
CA ASN A 12 21.86 -1.99 5.70
C ASN A 12 21.86 -0.82 6.71
N PRO A 13 21.25 -0.94 7.90
CA PRO A 13 21.22 0.15 8.88
C PRO A 13 22.61 0.63 9.33
N GLU A 14 23.63 -0.25 9.32
CA GLU A 14 25.01 0.12 9.66
C GLU A 14 25.77 0.78 8.50
N ARG A 15 25.29 0.61 7.26
CA ARG A 15 25.87 1.19 6.03
C ARG A 15 24.77 1.64 5.05
N PRO A 16 23.96 2.65 5.42
CA PRO A 16 22.68 2.94 4.77
C PRO A 16 22.83 3.65 3.41
N MET A 17 23.92 4.40 3.20
CA MET A 17 24.08 5.31 2.07
C MET A 17 23.84 4.68 0.69
N GLN A 18 24.33 3.46 0.47
CA GLN A 18 24.20 2.79 -0.82
C GLN A 18 22.74 2.39 -1.09
N GLY A 19 22.12 1.65 -0.17
CA GLY A 19 20.73 1.19 -0.32
C GLY A 19 19.73 2.34 -0.42
N VAL A 20 19.90 3.41 0.36
CA VAL A 20 19.05 4.62 0.26
C VAL A 20 19.13 5.25 -1.13
N ARG A 21 20.35 5.36 -1.69
CA ARG A 21 20.56 5.88 -3.04
C ARG A 21 19.99 4.95 -4.11
N ASP A 22 20.05 3.64 -3.91
CA ASP A 22 19.53 2.68 -4.89
C ASP A 22 18.00 2.76 -4.98
N LEU A 23 17.30 2.87 -3.83
CA LEU A 23 15.85 3.15 -3.81
C LEU A 23 15.51 4.49 -4.46
N GLN A 24 16.29 5.53 -4.16
CA GLN A 24 16.08 6.85 -4.75
C GLN A 24 16.23 6.84 -6.29
N LYS A 25 17.24 6.14 -6.80
CA LYS A 25 17.55 6.06 -8.24
C LYS A 25 16.45 5.40 -9.05
N VAL A 26 15.81 4.37 -8.51
CA VAL A 26 14.69 3.67 -9.18
C VAL A 26 13.36 4.43 -9.05
N GLY A 27 13.37 5.62 -8.41
CA GLY A 27 12.21 6.52 -8.37
C GLY A 27 11.37 6.45 -7.09
N PHE A 28 11.78 5.70 -6.05
CA PHE A 28 11.16 5.86 -4.74
C PHE A 28 11.54 7.22 -4.14
N ARG A 29 10.59 7.84 -3.44
CA ARG A 29 10.79 9.07 -2.64
C ARG A 29 10.52 8.85 -1.16
N SER A 30 9.94 7.71 -0.82
CA SER A 30 9.55 7.33 0.53
C SER A 30 9.95 5.89 0.84
N ILE A 31 10.26 5.62 2.11
CA ILE A 31 10.69 4.32 2.61
C ILE A 31 9.78 3.88 3.77
N MET A 32 9.35 2.62 3.75
CA MET A 32 8.85 1.95 4.94
C MET A 32 10.04 1.31 5.66
N LEU A 33 10.41 1.87 6.82
CA LEU A 33 11.58 1.46 7.60
C LEU A 33 11.24 0.28 8.51
N HIS A 34 11.92 -0.84 8.37
CA HIS A 34 11.81 -1.97 9.30
C HIS A 34 12.88 -1.90 10.37
N VAL A 35 12.43 -1.82 11.62
CA VAL A 35 13.33 -1.78 12.77
C VAL A 35 13.58 -3.20 13.26
N GLY A 36 14.85 -3.58 13.32
CA GLY A 36 15.30 -4.86 13.87
C GLY A 36 15.80 -4.71 15.32
N ALA A 37 15.37 -5.64 16.18
CA ALA A 37 15.87 -5.83 17.53
C ALA A 37 16.01 -7.34 17.84
N ILE A 38 16.93 -7.70 18.72
CA ILE A 38 17.11 -9.08 19.20
C ILE A 38 16.55 -9.18 20.61
N TYR A 39 15.59 -10.08 20.78
CA TYR A 39 14.99 -10.41 22.06
C TYR A 39 15.62 -11.68 22.67
N PRO A 40 15.58 -11.85 24.01
CA PRO A 40 16.11 -13.02 24.68
C PRO A 40 15.47 -14.34 24.20
N LYS A 41 16.30 -15.36 23.95
CA LYS A 41 15.86 -16.74 23.64
C LYS A 41 16.17 -17.71 24.79
N LYS A 42 15.40 -18.80 24.89
CA LYS A 42 15.75 -19.94 25.75
C LYS A 42 17.08 -20.53 25.24
N ASN A 43 18.01 -20.84 26.14
CA ASN A 43 19.30 -21.48 25.86
C ASN A 43 20.27 -20.70 24.93
N GLU A 44 20.38 -19.38 25.07
CA GLU A 44 21.36 -18.60 24.29
C GLU A 44 22.83 -18.93 24.63
N THR A 45 23.62 -19.08 23.58
CA THR A 45 25.08 -19.12 23.61
C THR A 45 25.70 -17.78 24.02
N GLN A 46 26.97 -17.79 24.40
CA GLN A 46 27.69 -16.55 24.75
C GLN A 46 27.76 -15.56 23.56
N GLN A 47 27.94 -16.07 22.34
CA GLN A 47 27.96 -15.24 21.13
C GLN A 47 26.60 -14.58 20.86
N GLU A 48 25.51 -15.31 21.06
CA GLU A 48 24.15 -14.76 20.93
C GLU A 48 23.87 -13.69 21.98
N ARG A 49 24.32 -13.89 23.22
CA ARG A 49 24.22 -12.87 24.29
C ARG A 49 24.98 -11.59 23.94
N GLN A 50 26.19 -11.72 23.40
CA GLN A 50 26.98 -10.55 22.98
C GLN A 50 26.31 -9.83 21.81
N ARG A 51 25.81 -10.57 20.83
CA ARG A 51 25.03 -10.02 19.71
C ARG A 51 23.78 -9.31 20.25
N ARG A 52 23.02 -9.92 21.15
CA ARG A 52 21.84 -9.30 21.77
C ARG A 52 22.16 -7.96 22.41
N ARG A 53 23.27 -7.83 23.15
CA ARG A 53 23.69 -6.54 23.75
C ARG A 53 23.91 -5.43 22.70
N LYS A 54 24.38 -5.77 21.50
CA LYS A 54 24.57 -4.80 20.41
C LYS A 54 23.26 -4.42 19.71
N TYR A 55 22.28 -5.33 19.69
CA TYR A 55 21.02 -5.20 18.95
C TYR A 55 19.80 -5.22 19.87
N SER A 56 19.94 -4.80 21.14
CA SER A 56 18.86 -4.80 22.11
C SER A 56 17.88 -3.64 21.87
N PRO A 57 16.63 -3.74 22.35
CA PRO A 57 15.61 -2.69 22.18
C PRO A 57 16.08 -1.27 22.49
N ASP A 58 16.80 -1.06 23.58
CA ASP A 58 17.29 0.24 24.05
C ASP A 58 18.32 0.88 23.10
N THR A 59 18.92 0.11 22.19
CA THR A 59 19.91 0.59 21.22
C THR A 59 19.32 1.03 19.89
N ILE A 60 18.01 0.83 19.67
CA ILE A 60 17.32 1.09 18.38
C ILE A 60 17.56 2.52 17.89
N ALA A 61 17.30 3.53 18.73
CA ALA A 61 17.40 4.93 18.30
C ALA A 61 18.82 5.29 17.83
N ALA A 62 19.83 4.87 18.61
CA ALA A 62 21.23 5.11 18.28
C ALA A 62 21.66 4.38 16.99
N ARG A 63 21.22 3.13 16.80
CA ARG A 63 21.57 2.32 15.61
C ARG A 63 21.01 2.89 14.32
N TYR A 64 19.80 3.43 14.35
CA TYR A 64 19.12 3.91 13.16
C TYR A 64 19.34 5.40 12.89
N SER A 65 19.94 6.17 13.81
CA SER A 65 20.22 7.59 13.61
C SER A 65 20.99 7.89 12.32
N ALA A 66 22.09 7.15 12.06
CA ALA A 66 22.89 7.35 10.85
C ALA A 66 22.13 6.97 9.56
N TYR A 67 21.19 6.04 9.65
CA TYR A 67 20.28 5.71 8.55
C TYR A 67 19.32 6.87 8.30
N LEU A 68 18.62 7.35 9.32
CA LEU A 68 17.69 8.47 9.14
C LEU A 68 18.39 9.72 8.60
N ASP A 69 19.63 10.00 9.03
CA ASP A 69 20.46 11.07 8.47
C ASP A 69 20.76 10.84 6.98
N ALA A 70 21.05 9.61 6.56
CA ALA A 70 21.27 9.26 5.17
C ALA A 70 20.00 9.45 4.32
N CYS A 71 18.82 9.11 4.85
CA CYS A 71 17.54 9.40 4.22
C CYS A 71 17.36 10.91 4.03
N GLY A 72 17.55 11.71 5.09
CA GLY A 72 17.42 13.16 5.03
C GLY A 72 18.35 13.80 3.99
N ARG A 73 19.63 13.39 3.95
CA ARG A 73 20.60 13.86 2.95
C ARG A 73 20.25 13.48 1.51
N ALA A 74 19.58 12.34 1.33
CA ALA A 74 19.09 11.90 0.03
C ALA A 74 17.72 12.49 -0.33
N GLY A 75 17.07 13.26 0.55
CA GLY A 75 15.70 13.74 0.33
C GLY A 75 14.67 12.61 0.29
N MET A 76 14.93 11.49 0.98
CA MET A 76 14.01 10.37 1.12
C MET A 76 13.18 10.55 2.39
N HIS A 77 11.87 10.45 2.26
CA HIS A 77 10.94 10.49 3.39
C HIS A 77 10.80 9.10 4.03
N VAL A 78 10.51 9.06 5.33
CA VAL A 78 10.24 7.81 6.06
C VAL A 78 8.85 7.91 6.71
N PRO A 79 7.76 7.80 5.93
CA PRO A 79 6.41 8.03 6.44
C PRO A 79 5.86 6.87 7.27
N LEU A 80 6.53 5.71 7.25
CA LEU A 80 6.15 4.51 8.00
C LEU A 80 7.37 3.90 8.67
N ILE A 81 7.25 3.60 9.97
CA ILE A 81 8.20 2.78 10.69
C ILE A 81 7.48 1.51 11.14
N HIS A 82 8.03 0.35 10.83
CA HIS A 82 7.55 -0.94 11.32
C HIS A 82 8.37 -1.35 12.55
N ALA A 83 7.69 -1.52 13.70
CA ALA A 83 8.33 -1.95 14.93
C ALA A 83 8.87 -3.40 14.81
N PRO A 84 9.90 -3.78 15.59
CA PRO A 84 10.42 -5.14 15.55
C PRO A 84 9.35 -6.18 15.94
N ILE A 85 9.17 -7.19 15.10
CA ILE A 85 8.32 -8.34 15.42
C ILE A 85 9.08 -9.27 16.35
N ALA A 86 8.46 -9.64 17.47
CA ALA A 86 9.03 -10.63 18.37
C ALA A 86 8.45 -12.01 18.05
N SER A 87 9.32 -12.99 17.82
CA SER A 87 8.95 -14.35 17.39
C SER A 87 8.84 -15.36 18.54
N ILE A 88 8.84 -14.90 19.79
CA ILE A 88 8.96 -15.76 20.98
C ILE A 88 7.72 -15.60 21.84
N GLU A 89 7.24 -16.73 22.39
CA GLU A 89 6.20 -16.75 23.40
C GLU A 89 6.63 -15.95 24.65
N PRO A 90 5.90 -14.90 25.03
CA PRO A 90 6.28 -13.95 26.07
C PRO A 90 6.06 -14.51 27.49
N ASP A 91 6.93 -15.42 27.93
CA ASP A 91 6.89 -16.02 29.26
C ASP A 91 7.91 -15.41 30.25
N GLY A 92 8.08 -14.08 30.22
CA GLY A 92 8.85 -13.37 31.25
C GLY A 92 8.47 -11.90 31.38
N PRO A 93 8.41 -11.34 32.62
CA PRO A 93 8.12 -9.93 32.84
C PRO A 93 9.10 -8.98 32.13
N ASP A 94 10.37 -9.38 32.02
CA ASP A 94 11.41 -8.63 31.31
C ASP A 94 11.12 -8.50 29.81
N PHE A 95 10.44 -9.48 29.20
CA PHE A 95 10.13 -9.44 27.76
C PHE A 95 9.05 -8.42 27.42
N SER A 96 7.99 -8.34 28.22
CA SER A 96 6.96 -7.30 28.07
C SER A 96 7.55 -5.90 28.18
N GLU A 97 8.51 -5.70 29.08
CA GLU A 97 9.21 -4.42 29.21
C GLU A 97 10.12 -4.14 28.01
N MET A 98 10.82 -5.15 27.49
CA MET A 98 11.62 -5.02 26.27
C MET A 98 10.78 -4.63 25.04
N LEU A 99 9.57 -5.17 24.89
CA LEU A 99 8.64 -4.77 23.84
C LEU A 99 8.23 -3.29 23.99
N PHE A 100 7.91 -2.88 25.22
CA PHE A 100 7.57 -1.50 25.52
C PHE A 100 8.73 -0.55 25.19
N VAL A 101 9.95 -0.90 25.58
CA VAL A 101 11.17 -0.15 25.23
C VAL A 101 11.38 -0.11 23.72
N SER A 102 11.20 -1.21 23.00
CA SER A 102 11.28 -1.23 21.54
C SER A 102 10.32 -0.22 20.90
N ALA A 103 9.05 -0.24 21.32
CA ALA A 103 8.04 0.69 20.82
C ALA A 103 8.40 2.14 21.14
N GLN A 104 8.87 2.42 22.36
CA GLN A 104 9.34 3.74 22.77
C GLN A 104 10.50 4.25 21.88
N GLU A 105 11.52 3.42 21.63
CA GLU A 105 12.64 3.82 20.77
C GLU A 105 12.19 4.02 19.32
N CYS A 106 11.26 3.23 18.81
CA CYS A 106 10.64 3.47 17.50
C CYS A 106 9.89 4.80 17.45
N MET A 107 9.15 5.19 18.49
CA MET A 107 8.47 6.50 18.55
C MET A 107 9.48 7.66 18.56
N LYS A 108 10.65 7.49 19.17
CA LYS A 108 11.75 8.47 19.07
C LYS A 108 12.24 8.59 17.63
N LEU A 109 12.43 7.46 16.94
CA LEU A 109 12.78 7.48 15.52
C LEU A 109 11.71 8.20 14.71
N CYS A 110 10.42 7.91 14.93
CA CYS A 110 9.32 8.60 14.27
C CYS A 110 9.43 10.12 14.42
N ARG A 111 9.69 10.60 15.65
CA ARG A 111 9.86 12.03 15.94
C ARG A 111 11.07 12.66 15.22
N MET A 112 12.16 11.92 15.04
CA MET A 112 13.37 12.41 14.37
C MET A 112 13.16 12.71 12.87
N VAL A 113 12.26 11.98 12.21
CA VAL A 113 11.97 12.12 10.77
C VAL A 113 10.56 12.61 10.48
N GLU A 114 9.89 13.17 11.49
CA GLU A 114 8.51 13.69 11.38
C GLU A 114 7.51 12.67 10.83
N CYS A 115 7.76 11.39 11.11
CA CYS A 115 6.89 10.28 10.75
C CYS A 115 5.72 10.21 11.74
N SER A 116 4.50 10.14 11.21
CA SER A 116 3.29 10.08 12.02
C SER A 116 2.83 8.66 12.33
N PHE A 117 3.43 7.63 11.73
CA PHE A 117 2.87 6.27 11.73
C PHE A 117 3.89 5.21 12.16
N LEU A 118 3.55 4.49 13.23
CA LEU A 118 4.29 3.33 13.73
C LEU A 118 3.44 2.06 13.55
N ILE A 119 3.83 1.18 12.63
CA ILE A 119 3.17 -0.10 12.43
C ILE A 119 3.58 -1.06 13.53
N MET A 120 2.59 -1.69 14.16
CA MET A 120 2.79 -2.68 15.21
C MET A 120 1.90 -3.90 15.01
N GLU A 121 2.49 -5.07 15.23
CA GLU A 121 1.79 -6.33 15.37
C GLU A 121 1.45 -6.58 16.84
N SER A 122 0.31 -7.24 17.10
CA SER A 122 -0.06 -7.73 18.42
C SER A 122 0.99 -8.75 18.89
N PRO A 123 1.71 -8.49 20.00
CA PRO A 123 2.88 -9.30 20.35
C PRO A 123 2.54 -10.50 21.24
N TYR A 124 1.36 -10.54 21.84
CA TYR A 124 0.98 -11.59 22.79
C TYR A 124 0.14 -12.67 22.11
N LYS A 125 0.54 -13.91 22.35
CA LYS A 125 -0.19 -15.12 21.94
C LYS A 125 -0.56 -15.94 23.16
N LYS A 126 -1.68 -16.63 23.09
CA LYS A 126 -2.12 -17.66 24.03
C LYS A 126 -1.36 -18.96 23.77
N GLY A 127 -1.46 -19.90 24.71
CA GLY A 127 -0.80 -21.21 24.59
C GLY A 127 -1.31 -22.10 23.44
N ASP A 128 -2.42 -21.73 22.80
CA ASP A 128 -2.96 -22.37 21.59
C ASP A 128 -2.49 -21.69 20.29
N GLY A 129 -1.65 -20.65 20.39
CA GLY A 129 -1.11 -19.91 19.25
C GLY A 129 -1.99 -18.76 18.74
N ASP A 130 -3.22 -18.59 19.24
CA ASP A 130 -4.05 -17.42 18.90
C ASP A 130 -3.55 -16.17 19.63
N LEU A 131 -3.98 -14.98 19.21
CA LEU A 131 -3.60 -13.73 19.86
C LEU A 131 -4.27 -13.60 21.23
N ASP A 132 -3.52 -13.07 22.20
CA ASP A 132 -4.05 -12.68 23.50
C ASP A 132 -4.52 -11.22 23.45
N TYR A 133 -5.78 -11.06 23.02
CA TYR A 133 -6.39 -9.75 22.78
C TYR A 133 -6.45 -8.89 24.05
N ASP A 134 -6.74 -9.46 25.22
CA ASP A 134 -6.84 -8.67 26.46
C ASP A 134 -5.46 -8.15 26.89
N ARG A 135 -4.43 -9.00 26.86
CA ARG A 135 -3.06 -8.56 27.17
C ARG A 135 -2.54 -7.55 26.15
N SER A 136 -2.86 -7.73 24.87
CA SER A 136 -2.52 -6.76 23.83
C SER A 136 -3.29 -5.44 23.97
N TYR A 137 -4.54 -5.47 24.41
CA TYR A 137 -5.34 -4.29 24.69
C TYR A 137 -4.66 -3.43 25.76
N ASP A 138 -4.32 -4.02 26.90
CA ASP A 138 -3.62 -3.34 28.00
C ASP A 138 -2.27 -2.78 27.56
N TYR A 139 -1.54 -3.54 26.73
CA TYR A 139 -0.25 -3.11 26.18
C TYR A 139 -0.38 -1.88 25.29
N TYR A 140 -1.36 -1.87 24.37
CA TYR A 140 -1.61 -0.70 23.53
C TYR A 140 -2.04 0.51 24.35
N LEU A 141 -2.93 0.36 25.33
CA LEU A 141 -3.33 1.45 26.22
C LEU A 141 -2.16 1.99 27.04
N ARG A 142 -1.25 1.12 27.50
CA ARG A 142 -0.01 1.55 28.18
C ARG A 142 0.88 2.40 27.26
N LEU A 143 0.91 2.13 25.95
CA LEU A 143 1.67 2.92 24.97
C LEU A 143 1.01 4.25 24.60
N ALA A 144 -0.31 4.38 24.76
CA ALA A 144 -1.06 5.52 24.25
C ALA A 144 -0.56 6.90 24.76
N PRO A 145 -0.25 7.10 26.06
CA PRO A 145 0.29 8.38 26.54
C PRO A 145 1.62 8.75 25.87
N LEU A 146 2.46 7.74 25.61
CA LEU A 146 3.76 7.93 24.97
C LEU A 146 3.61 8.27 23.49
N ALA A 147 2.72 7.56 22.78
CA ALA A 147 2.39 7.83 21.39
C ALA A 147 1.89 9.27 21.21
N LYS A 148 0.98 9.73 22.08
CA LYS A 148 0.52 11.13 22.12
C LYS A 148 1.66 12.11 22.35
N LYS A 149 2.55 11.84 23.31
CA LYS A 149 3.71 12.69 23.62
C LYS A 149 4.62 12.87 22.41
N TYR A 150 4.83 11.83 21.62
CA TYR A 150 5.66 11.88 20.41
C TYR A 150 4.90 12.35 19.15
N GLY A 151 3.58 12.50 19.21
CA GLY A 151 2.76 12.85 18.05
C GLY A 151 2.65 11.72 17.03
N VAL A 152 2.69 10.46 17.49
CA VAL A 152 2.69 9.26 16.63
C VAL A 152 1.36 8.54 16.77
N GLN A 153 0.79 8.12 15.63
CA GLN A 153 -0.29 7.13 15.59
C GLN A 153 0.28 5.73 15.47
N ILE A 154 -0.20 4.82 16.31
CA ILE A 154 0.12 3.40 16.25
C ILE A 154 -0.85 2.73 15.29
N LEU A 155 -0.33 2.14 14.21
CA LEU A 155 -1.10 1.41 13.23
C LEU A 155 -1.08 -0.07 13.56
N ILE A 156 -2.22 -0.61 13.97
CA ILE A 156 -2.37 -2.04 14.26
C ILE A 156 -2.44 -2.78 12.92
N LYS A 157 -1.58 -3.78 12.73
CA LYS A 157 -1.57 -4.62 11.53
C LYS A 157 -2.50 -5.82 11.69
N ASN A 158 -3.23 -6.20 10.63
CA ASN A 158 -3.93 -7.49 10.61
C ASN A 158 -2.92 -8.65 10.68
N GLN A 159 -3.31 -9.72 11.35
CA GLN A 159 -2.46 -10.89 11.59
C GLN A 159 -3.26 -12.17 11.41
N ALA A 160 -2.62 -13.21 10.90
CA ALA A 160 -3.19 -14.54 10.85
C ALA A 160 -2.77 -15.37 12.07
N LYS A 161 -3.42 -16.50 12.29
CA LYS A 161 -2.98 -17.53 13.24
C LYS A 161 -2.63 -18.81 12.51
N ASP A 162 -1.71 -19.57 13.08
CA ASP A 162 -1.34 -20.89 12.58
C ASP A 162 -2.09 -21.95 13.38
N LEU A 163 -2.81 -22.83 12.69
CA LEU A 163 -3.44 -24.02 13.26
C LEU A 163 -2.85 -25.27 12.63
N GLY A 164 -1.80 -25.81 13.23
CA GLY A 164 -1.19 -27.07 12.80
C GLY A 164 -0.52 -26.97 11.42
N GLY A 165 0.07 -25.83 11.09
CA GLY A 165 0.69 -25.54 9.79
C GLY A 165 -0.26 -24.91 8.78
N HIS A 166 -1.51 -24.66 9.14
CA HIS A 166 -2.48 -23.97 8.30
C HIS A 166 -2.70 -22.55 8.76
N VAL A 167 -2.46 -21.59 7.88
CA VAL A 167 -2.71 -20.18 8.14
C VAL A 167 -4.22 -19.91 8.05
N VAL A 168 -4.81 -19.41 9.13
CA VAL A 168 -6.25 -19.06 9.20
C VAL A 168 -6.45 -17.68 9.81
N ARG A 169 -7.67 -17.13 9.65
CA ARG A 169 -8.05 -15.81 10.20
C ARG A 169 -7.90 -15.75 11.72
N SER A 170 -7.22 -14.72 12.21
CA SER A 170 -7.40 -14.23 13.58
C SER A 170 -8.56 -13.23 13.64
N ALA A 171 -8.93 -12.75 14.83
CA ALA A 171 -9.93 -11.69 14.97
C ALA A 171 -9.44 -10.36 14.36
N LEU A 172 -8.14 -10.07 14.37
CA LEU A 172 -7.57 -8.89 13.69
C LEU A 172 -7.61 -9.00 12.16
N SER A 173 -7.93 -10.16 11.60
CA SER A 173 -8.24 -10.35 10.17
C SER A 173 -9.76 -10.41 9.89
N GLN A 174 -10.60 -9.99 10.84
CA GLN A 174 -12.04 -9.83 10.64
C GLN A 174 -12.38 -8.34 10.54
N PRO A 175 -13.09 -7.89 9.48
CA PRO A 175 -13.36 -6.48 9.23
C PRO A 175 -14.01 -5.72 10.40
N SER A 176 -15.11 -6.25 10.94
CA SER A 176 -15.86 -5.61 12.03
C SER A 176 -15.04 -5.56 13.32
N PHE A 177 -14.42 -6.68 13.69
CA PHE A 177 -13.60 -6.73 14.90
C PHE A 177 -12.43 -5.76 14.82
N ALA A 178 -11.71 -5.70 13.68
CA ALA A 178 -10.58 -4.79 13.51
C ALA A 178 -11.00 -3.32 13.66
N ALA A 179 -12.12 -2.93 13.05
CA ALA A 179 -12.66 -1.57 13.18
C ALA A 179 -13.09 -1.24 14.63
N ASP A 180 -13.87 -2.13 15.25
CA ASP A 180 -14.35 -1.99 16.63
C ASP A 180 -13.19 -1.93 17.62
N TRP A 181 -12.12 -2.69 17.36
CA TRP A 181 -10.93 -2.73 18.19
C TRP A 181 -10.19 -1.39 18.21
N VAL A 182 -9.97 -0.80 17.02
CA VAL A 182 -9.35 0.53 16.89
C VAL A 182 -10.22 1.59 17.58
N ASP A 183 -11.54 1.55 17.40
CA ASP A 183 -12.46 2.49 18.04
C ASP A 183 -12.43 2.38 19.56
N ARG A 184 -12.45 1.16 20.08
CA ARG A 184 -12.41 0.90 21.52
C ARG A 184 -11.10 1.40 22.13
N LEU A 185 -9.97 1.16 21.48
CA LEU A 185 -8.67 1.66 21.94
C LEU A 185 -8.62 3.20 21.93
N ASN A 186 -9.10 3.85 20.87
CA ASN A 186 -9.14 5.31 20.77
C ASN A 186 -10.10 5.96 21.78
N ARG A 187 -11.20 5.28 22.11
CA ARG A 187 -12.14 5.73 23.15
C ARG A 187 -11.46 5.77 24.51
N GLU A 188 -10.82 4.70 24.94
CA GLU A 188 -10.12 4.64 26.24
C GLU A 188 -8.87 5.51 26.26
N ALA A 189 -8.14 5.59 25.14
CA ALA A 189 -6.99 6.49 25.04
C ALA A 189 -7.40 7.97 25.01
N GLY A 190 -8.67 8.31 24.82
CA GLY A 190 -9.17 9.69 24.75
C GLY A 190 -8.66 10.44 23.51
N GLY A 191 -8.72 9.83 22.32
CA GLY A 191 -8.37 10.46 21.05
C GLY A 191 -7.84 9.50 19.99
N GLY A 192 -7.64 10.00 18.76
CA GLY A 192 -7.14 9.23 17.60
C GLY A 192 -5.65 8.89 17.68
N VAL A 193 -5.28 8.01 18.61
CA VAL A 193 -3.91 7.49 18.81
C VAL A 193 -3.66 6.25 17.95
N PHE A 194 -4.71 5.49 17.68
CA PHE A 194 -4.64 4.22 16.97
C PHE A 194 -5.28 4.35 15.59
N GLY A 195 -4.63 3.74 14.61
CA GLY A 195 -5.16 3.51 13.28
C GLY A 195 -4.92 2.06 12.88
N PHE A 196 -5.14 1.75 11.61
CA PHE A 196 -4.95 0.42 11.06
C PHE A 196 -3.99 0.43 9.88
N CYS A 197 -3.19 -0.64 9.79
CA CYS A 197 -2.35 -0.97 8.64
C CYS A 197 -2.85 -2.28 8.04
N LEU A 198 -3.33 -2.26 6.79
CA LEU A 198 -3.78 -3.47 6.12
C LEU A 198 -2.61 -4.12 5.37
N ASP A 199 -2.25 -5.33 5.76
CA ASP A 199 -1.33 -6.22 5.06
C ASP A 199 -2.12 -7.11 4.10
N THR A 200 -1.89 -6.92 2.80
CA THR A 200 -2.64 -7.64 1.75
C THR A 200 -2.24 -9.10 1.65
N GLY A 201 -1.00 -9.44 1.98
CA GLY A 201 -0.55 -10.84 2.01
C GLY A 201 -1.32 -11.63 3.05
N ARG A 202 -1.52 -11.05 4.24
CA ARG A 202 -2.37 -11.63 5.28
C ARG A 202 -3.81 -11.81 4.82
N CYS A 203 -4.35 -10.85 4.07
CA CYS A 203 -5.69 -10.97 3.50
C CYS A 203 -5.80 -12.14 2.53
N SER A 204 -4.80 -12.32 1.65
CA SER A 204 -4.73 -13.45 0.70
C SER A 204 -4.71 -14.80 1.43
N LEU A 205 -3.79 -15.00 2.38
CA LEU A 205 -3.69 -16.26 3.16
C LEU A 205 -4.97 -16.57 3.94
N CYS A 206 -5.67 -15.52 4.39
CA CYS A 206 -6.92 -15.64 5.12
C CYS A 206 -8.15 -15.72 4.21
N GLY A 207 -8.01 -15.61 2.88
CA GLY A 207 -9.12 -15.53 1.93
C GLY A 207 -10.09 -14.37 2.19
N ASN A 208 -9.61 -13.25 2.74
CA ASN A 208 -10.45 -12.11 3.08
C ASN A 208 -11.02 -11.43 1.83
N ASP A 209 -12.29 -11.01 1.91
CA ASP A 209 -12.81 -10.01 0.98
C ASP A 209 -12.19 -8.64 1.32
N SER A 210 -11.23 -8.22 0.50
CA SER A 210 -10.47 -6.99 0.72
C SER A 210 -11.35 -5.75 0.59
N GLN A 211 -12.41 -5.77 -0.23
CA GLN A 211 -13.30 -4.62 -0.39
C GLN A 211 -14.06 -4.38 0.93
N SER A 212 -14.75 -5.40 1.44
CA SER A 212 -15.45 -5.31 2.73
C SER A 212 -14.51 -4.94 3.88
N PHE A 213 -13.26 -5.43 3.87
CA PHE A 213 -12.28 -5.10 4.91
C PHE A 213 -11.89 -3.62 4.86
N VAL A 214 -11.54 -3.10 3.70
CA VAL A 214 -11.19 -1.69 3.53
C VAL A 214 -12.39 -0.79 3.89
N THR A 215 -13.59 -1.11 3.42
CA THR A 215 -14.80 -0.33 3.71
C THR A 215 -15.15 -0.32 5.21
N ALA A 216 -14.94 -1.44 5.93
CA ALA A 216 -15.18 -1.48 7.37
C ALA A 216 -14.17 -0.61 8.16
N LEU A 217 -12.91 -0.58 7.71
CA LEU A 217 -11.87 0.24 8.33
C LEU A 217 -12.08 1.74 8.04
N ASP A 218 -12.42 2.07 6.79
CA ASP A 218 -12.72 3.45 6.35
C ASP A 218 -11.62 4.43 6.82
N HIS A 219 -11.97 5.53 7.50
CA HIS A 219 -11.04 6.54 7.99
C HIS A 219 -9.99 6.01 8.98
N ARG A 220 -10.16 4.79 9.53
CA ARG A 220 -9.18 4.16 10.44
C ARG A 220 -7.97 3.63 9.68
N LEU A 221 -8.13 3.27 8.41
CA LEU A 221 -7.06 2.77 7.56
C LEU A 221 -6.10 3.91 7.22
N LYS A 222 -4.83 3.79 7.62
CA LYS A 222 -3.79 4.82 7.37
C LYS A 222 -2.69 4.35 6.43
N ALA A 223 -2.46 3.04 6.37
CA ALA A 223 -1.45 2.43 5.53
C ALA A 223 -1.93 1.08 4.98
N VAL A 224 -1.44 0.74 3.79
CA VAL A 224 -1.60 -0.58 3.18
C VAL A 224 -0.22 -1.11 2.80
N VAL A 225 0.16 -2.28 3.32
CA VAL A 225 1.32 -3.03 2.85
C VAL A 225 0.86 -3.90 1.69
N LEU A 226 1.31 -3.52 0.49
CA LEU A 226 1.04 -4.20 -0.78
C LEU A 226 2.04 -5.33 -0.98
N THR A 227 1.55 -6.55 -0.84
CA THR A 227 2.29 -7.79 -1.04
C THR A 227 1.38 -8.93 -1.49
N ASP A 228 1.95 -9.86 -2.23
CA ASP A 228 1.34 -11.09 -2.74
C ASP A 228 1.89 -12.31 -1.99
N ASN A 229 1.31 -13.49 -2.20
CA ASN A 229 1.87 -14.76 -1.74
C ASN A 229 1.35 -15.94 -2.57
N ASP A 230 1.82 -17.14 -2.26
CA ASP A 230 1.41 -18.38 -2.91
C ASP A 230 0.10 -18.97 -2.34
N GLY A 231 -0.57 -18.25 -1.44
CA GLY A 231 -1.79 -18.69 -0.77
C GLY A 231 -1.58 -19.69 0.37
N GLN A 232 -0.34 -20.10 0.64
CA GLN A 232 -0.02 -21.11 1.66
C GLN A 232 1.03 -20.62 2.66
N ASN A 233 2.09 -20.01 2.15
CA ASN A 233 3.25 -19.56 2.88
C ASN A 233 3.24 -18.05 3.05
N ASP A 234 3.66 -17.61 4.23
CA ASP A 234 3.87 -16.20 4.55
C ASP A 234 5.19 -15.69 3.99
N CYS A 235 5.28 -15.63 2.66
CA CYS A 235 6.41 -15.12 1.91
C CYS A 235 5.98 -13.88 1.14
N PRO A 236 6.41 -12.66 1.55
CA PRO A 236 5.98 -11.42 0.90
C PRO A 236 6.51 -11.35 -0.54
N MET A 237 5.64 -11.52 -1.52
CA MET A 237 5.98 -11.38 -2.93
C MET A 237 5.52 -10.01 -3.46
N LEU A 238 6.18 -9.54 -4.51
CA LEU A 238 5.74 -8.35 -5.22
C LEU A 238 4.33 -8.62 -5.82
N PRO A 239 3.38 -7.67 -5.73
CA PRO A 239 2.07 -7.82 -6.37
C PRO A 239 2.18 -8.24 -7.85
N PHE A 240 1.26 -9.11 -8.27
CA PHE A 240 1.18 -9.66 -9.64
C PHE A 240 2.27 -10.67 -10.02
N THR A 241 3.08 -11.15 -9.07
CA THR A 241 4.17 -12.09 -9.37
C THR A 241 3.86 -13.56 -9.06
N TYR A 242 2.70 -13.87 -8.47
CA TYR A 242 2.25 -15.24 -8.28
C TYR A 242 1.04 -15.58 -9.19
N PRO A 243 1.29 -16.18 -10.37
CA PRO A 243 0.21 -16.67 -11.22
C PRO A 243 -0.30 -18.02 -10.69
N HIS A 244 -1.60 -18.09 -10.42
CA HIS A 244 -2.34 -19.33 -10.16
C HIS A 244 -3.32 -19.57 -11.31
N GLU A 245 -3.12 -20.65 -12.08
CA GLU A 245 -3.94 -20.98 -13.26
C GLU A 245 -4.07 -19.84 -14.30
N GLY A 246 -3.04 -18.99 -14.41
CA GLY A 246 -3.03 -17.85 -15.33
C GLY A 246 -3.74 -16.59 -14.81
N GLN A 247 -4.17 -16.57 -13.55
CA GLN A 247 -4.73 -15.41 -12.86
C GLN A 247 -3.96 -15.10 -11.57
N THR A 248 -4.16 -13.93 -10.97
CA THR A 248 -3.63 -13.63 -9.64
C THR A 248 -4.49 -14.29 -8.58
N LEU A 249 -3.87 -14.95 -7.60
CA LEU A 249 -4.60 -15.51 -6.45
C LEU A 249 -5.28 -14.40 -5.64
N MET A 250 -4.58 -13.29 -5.44
CA MET A 250 -5.13 -12.15 -4.73
C MET A 250 -6.16 -11.39 -5.59
N HIS A 251 -7.32 -11.11 -4.99
CA HIS A 251 -8.39 -10.30 -5.59
C HIS A 251 -8.09 -8.80 -5.52
N TRP A 252 -7.11 -8.34 -6.32
CA TRP A 252 -6.73 -6.93 -6.41
C TRP A 252 -7.90 -5.99 -6.74
N VAL A 253 -8.90 -6.50 -7.49
CA VAL A 253 -10.15 -5.78 -7.79
C VAL A 253 -10.84 -5.28 -6.52
N GLY A 254 -11.00 -6.14 -5.51
CA GLY A 254 -11.67 -5.78 -4.27
C GLY A 254 -10.89 -4.73 -3.47
N LEU A 255 -9.56 -4.89 -3.41
CA LEU A 255 -8.70 -3.92 -2.73
C LEU A 255 -8.76 -2.53 -3.40
N ILE A 256 -8.56 -2.47 -4.72
CA ILE A 256 -8.52 -1.21 -5.46
C ILE A 256 -9.87 -0.50 -5.38
N ARG A 257 -10.98 -1.24 -5.55
CA ARG A 257 -12.32 -0.68 -5.39
C ARG A 257 -12.55 -0.17 -3.98
N GLY A 258 -12.27 -0.97 -2.95
CA GLY A 258 -12.46 -0.56 -1.57
C GLY A 258 -11.67 0.71 -1.21
N LEU A 259 -10.41 0.79 -1.64
CA LEU A 259 -9.57 1.98 -1.38
C LEU A 259 -10.06 3.21 -2.13
N ARG A 260 -10.61 3.04 -3.35
CA ARG A 260 -11.25 4.12 -4.11
C ARG A 260 -12.55 4.57 -3.45
N ASP A 261 -13.38 3.64 -3.00
CA ASP A 261 -14.68 3.88 -2.37
C ASP A 261 -14.56 4.75 -1.11
N ILE A 262 -13.49 4.54 -0.32
CA ILE A 262 -13.19 5.35 0.88
C ILE A 262 -12.32 6.59 0.60
N ALA A 263 -12.04 6.89 -0.67
CA ALA A 263 -11.14 7.96 -1.11
C ALA A 263 -9.78 7.94 -0.37
N PHE A 264 -9.17 6.75 -0.25
CA PHE A 264 -7.96 6.55 0.54
C PHE A 264 -6.83 7.50 0.10
N ASP A 265 -6.25 8.22 1.06
CA ASP A 265 -5.18 9.21 0.81
C ASP A 265 -3.85 8.89 1.51
N GLY A 266 -3.79 7.76 2.23
CA GLY A 266 -2.68 7.35 3.09
C GLY A 266 -1.46 6.77 2.36
N GLU A 267 -0.76 5.87 3.05
CA GLU A 267 0.48 5.25 2.57
C GLU A 267 0.25 3.90 1.90
N LEU A 268 0.83 3.70 0.72
CA LEU A 268 0.98 2.40 0.08
C LEU A 268 2.43 1.97 0.21
N ALA A 269 2.71 0.92 0.99
CA ALA A 269 4.05 0.36 1.14
C ALA A 269 4.18 -0.92 0.32
N VAL A 270 5.01 -0.90 -0.72
CA VAL A 270 5.25 -2.08 -1.56
C VAL A 270 6.27 -2.98 -0.86
N ASP A 271 5.85 -4.19 -0.49
CA ASP A 271 6.73 -5.22 0.06
C ASP A 271 7.06 -6.27 -1.00
N TYR A 272 8.31 -6.25 -1.42
CA TYR A 272 8.91 -7.11 -2.43
C TYR A 272 10.01 -8.00 -1.84
N THR A 273 10.11 -8.13 -0.52
CA THR A 273 11.24 -8.77 0.15
C THR A 273 11.48 -10.21 -0.31
N GLY A 274 10.44 -11.03 -0.39
CA GLY A 274 10.51 -12.41 -0.86
C GLY A 274 10.91 -12.50 -2.33
N THR A 275 10.30 -11.69 -3.20
CA THR A 275 10.69 -11.61 -4.62
C THR A 275 12.15 -11.21 -4.76
N LEU A 276 12.59 -10.14 -4.10
CA LEU A 276 13.97 -9.65 -4.17
C LEU A 276 14.98 -10.69 -3.68
N SER A 277 14.66 -11.41 -2.60
CA SER A 277 15.52 -12.45 -2.02
C SER A 277 15.78 -13.63 -2.95
N SER A 278 14.91 -13.83 -3.94
CA SER A 278 15.01 -14.91 -4.94
C SER A 278 15.88 -14.52 -6.14
N PHE A 279 16.25 -13.24 -6.29
CA PHE A 279 17.07 -12.76 -7.40
C PHE A 279 18.53 -12.51 -6.97
N PRO A 280 19.52 -12.80 -7.84
CA PRO A 280 20.89 -12.35 -7.65
C PRO A 280 20.95 -10.83 -7.47
N SER A 281 21.81 -10.35 -6.57
CA SER A 281 21.89 -8.91 -6.22
C SER A 281 22.20 -7.98 -7.40
N LEU A 282 22.87 -8.49 -8.44
CA LEU A 282 23.12 -7.74 -9.67
C LEU A 282 21.83 -7.37 -10.44
N LEU A 283 20.74 -8.11 -10.24
CA LEU A 283 19.44 -7.85 -10.88
C LEU A 283 18.51 -6.99 -10.02
N TRP A 284 18.87 -6.71 -8.76
CA TRP A 284 18.03 -5.96 -7.84
C TRP A 284 17.60 -4.59 -8.37
N PRO A 285 18.44 -3.76 -9.03
CA PRO A 285 17.98 -2.47 -9.55
C PRO A 285 16.76 -2.59 -10.50
N THR A 286 16.73 -3.62 -11.35
CA THR A 286 15.61 -3.87 -12.28
C THR A 286 14.37 -4.34 -11.53
N VAL A 287 14.53 -5.22 -10.53
CA VAL A 287 13.42 -5.68 -9.69
C VAL A 287 12.83 -4.53 -8.88
N LEU A 288 13.67 -3.66 -8.33
CA LEU A 288 13.25 -2.47 -7.58
C LEU A 288 12.54 -1.45 -8.48
N GLN A 289 12.97 -1.28 -9.73
CA GLN A 289 12.24 -0.47 -10.71
C GLN A 289 10.84 -1.04 -10.95
N LEU A 290 10.72 -2.35 -11.21
CA LEU A 290 9.42 -3.00 -11.36
C LEU A 290 8.54 -2.80 -10.12
N ALA A 291 9.11 -2.93 -8.92
CA ALA A 291 8.37 -2.70 -7.68
C ALA A 291 7.84 -1.26 -7.57
N ARG A 292 8.63 -0.28 -8.03
CA ARG A 292 8.20 1.12 -8.07
C ARG A 292 7.02 1.33 -9.03
N GLU A 293 7.11 0.78 -10.23
CA GLU A 293 6.06 0.85 -11.26
C GLU A 293 4.77 0.18 -10.78
N VAL A 294 4.88 -0.99 -10.13
CA VAL A 294 3.73 -1.68 -9.51
C VAL A 294 3.04 -0.77 -8.49
N GLY A 295 3.80 -0.14 -7.59
CA GLY A 295 3.23 0.79 -6.62
C GLY A 295 2.56 2.02 -7.26
N ASP A 296 3.14 2.56 -8.35
CA ASP A 296 2.52 3.66 -9.12
C ASP A 296 1.24 3.24 -9.82
N TYR A 297 1.20 2.02 -10.36
CA TYR A 297 0.01 1.46 -10.96
C TYR A 297 -1.12 1.35 -9.93
N PHE A 298 -0.86 0.84 -8.71
CA PHE A 298 -1.87 0.85 -7.64
C PHE A 298 -2.35 2.26 -7.31
N LYS A 299 -1.42 3.20 -7.12
CA LYS A 299 -1.77 4.60 -6.83
C LYS A 299 -2.66 5.20 -7.91
N TRP A 300 -2.33 4.99 -9.18
CA TRP A 300 -3.12 5.47 -10.32
C TRP A 300 -4.51 4.83 -10.34
N GLN A 301 -4.59 3.51 -10.22
CA GLN A 301 -5.85 2.78 -10.25
C GLN A 301 -6.78 3.19 -9.11
N ILE A 302 -6.26 3.34 -7.89
CA ILE A 302 -7.04 3.80 -6.74
C ILE A 302 -7.49 5.26 -6.96
N GLY A 303 -6.59 6.12 -7.44
CA GLY A 303 -6.85 7.55 -7.63
C GLY A 303 -7.66 7.93 -8.87
N MET A 304 -8.00 6.98 -9.74
CA MET A 304 -8.60 7.25 -11.05
C MET A 304 -9.89 8.08 -10.97
N GLU A 305 -10.84 7.72 -10.09
CA GLU A 305 -12.09 8.48 -9.96
C GLU A 305 -11.85 9.88 -9.37
N SER A 306 -10.92 10.03 -8.43
CA SER A 306 -10.53 11.35 -7.92
C SER A 306 -9.98 12.23 -9.04
N SER A 307 -9.16 11.67 -9.94
CA SER A 307 -8.68 12.41 -11.11
C SER A 307 -9.82 12.84 -12.04
N LEU A 308 -10.81 11.97 -12.29
CA LEU A 308 -11.98 12.34 -13.10
C LEU A 308 -12.79 13.48 -12.48
N LYS A 309 -12.92 13.48 -11.14
CA LYS A 309 -13.62 14.53 -10.40
C LYS A 309 -12.92 15.90 -10.48
N ASP A 310 -11.60 15.90 -10.58
CA ASP A 310 -10.79 17.13 -10.64
C ASP A 310 -10.77 17.75 -12.05
N TYR A 311 -11.21 17.02 -13.08
CA TYR A 311 -11.29 17.54 -14.44
C TYR A 311 -12.51 18.45 -14.61
N ARG A 312 -12.28 19.65 -15.18
CA ARG A 312 -13.34 20.65 -15.41
C ARG A 312 -14.25 20.26 -16.57
N GLU A 313 -13.63 19.89 -17.69
CA GLU A 313 -14.28 19.42 -18.90
C GLU A 313 -13.54 18.19 -19.41
N ILE A 314 -14.30 17.21 -19.92
CA ILE A 314 -13.76 15.91 -20.33
C ILE A 314 -14.10 15.66 -21.80
N VAL A 315 -13.12 15.22 -22.58
CA VAL A 315 -13.32 14.61 -23.89
C VAL A 315 -12.76 13.20 -23.84
N LEU A 316 -13.48 12.21 -24.35
CA LEU A 316 -12.98 10.83 -24.40
C LEU A 316 -12.28 10.57 -25.73
N PHE A 317 -11.14 9.88 -25.70
CA PHE A 317 -10.43 9.45 -26.90
C PHE A 317 -10.48 7.92 -27.04
N GLY A 318 -11.17 7.45 -28.08
CA GLY A 318 -11.38 6.05 -28.42
C GLY A 318 -12.84 5.63 -28.24
N ALA A 319 -13.60 5.46 -29.32
CA ALA A 319 -15.01 5.06 -29.32
C ALA A 319 -15.18 3.53 -29.28
N GLY A 320 -14.54 2.88 -28.30
CA GLY A 320 -14.54 1.42 -28.12
C GLY A 320 -15.21 0.95 -26.83
N ASN A 321 -15.01 -0.33 -26.49
CA ASN A 321 -15.55 -0.94 -25.26
C ASN A 321 -15.10 -0.19 -23.99
N MET A 322 -13.85 0.28 -23.96
CA MET A 322 -13.34 1.03 -22.81
C MET A 322 -14.08 2.38 -22.62
N CYS A 323 -14.43 3.07 -23.71
CA CYS A 323 -15.27 4.27 -23.64
C CYS A 323 -16.70 3.94 -23.21
N ARG A 324 -17.30 2.86 -23.71
CA ARG A 324 -18.61 2.39 -23.21
C ARG A 324 -18.56 2.12 -21.70
N ASN A 325 -17.50 1.46 -21.25
CA ASN A 325 -17.28 1.16 -19.83
C ASN A 325 -17.13 2.43 -18.98
N TYR A 326 -16.42 3.44 -19.49
CA TYR A 326 -16.42 4.78 -18.90
C TYR A 326 -17.83 5.34 -18.80
N MET A 327 -18.59 5.36 -19.91
CA MET A 327 -19.92 5.94 -19.96
C MET A 327 -20.88 5.27 -18.96
N LYS A 328 -20.85 3.94 -18.86
CA LYS A 328 -21.68 3.18 -17.93
C LYS A 328 -21.31 3.37 -16.45
N CYS A 329 -20.04 3.58 -16.13
CA CYS A 329 -19.59 3.69 -14.73
C CYS A 329 -19.51 5.14 -14.22
N TYR A 330 -19.16 6.05 -15.11
CA TYR A 330 -18.71 7.40 -14.79
C TYR A 330 -19.39 8.48 -15.64
N GLY A 331 -19.98 8.14 -16.79
CA GLY A 331 -20.54 9.12 -17.73
C GLY A 331 -21.65 10.00 -17.17
N GLU A 332 -22.47 9.49 -16.25
CA GLU A 332 -23.49 10.33 -15.58
C GLU A 332 -22.88 11.32 -14.57
N LYS A 333 -21.85 10.90 -13.84
CA LYS A 333 -21.18 11.72 -12.82
C LYS A 333 -20.20 12.73 -13.42
N TYR A 334 -19.49 12.31 -14.46
CA TYR A 334 -18.41 13.03 -15.13
C TYR A 334 -18.66 13.00 -16.66
N PRO A 335 -19.70 13.72 -17.13
CA PRO A 335 -20.14 13.65 -18.52
C PRO A 335 -19.09 14.25 -19.47
N PRO A 336 -18.72 13.54 -20.55
CA PRO A 336 -17.88 14.10 -21.58
C PRO A 336 -18.63 15.09 -22.48
N LEU A 337 -17.91 16.04 -23.07
CA LEU A 337 -18.42 16.95 -24.09
C LEU A 337 -18.72 16.21 -25.40
N PHE A 338 -17.81 15.33 -25.82
CA PHE A 338 -17.91 14.48 -27.01
C PHE A 338 -16.84 13.38 -26.96
N ILE A 339 -16.84 12.50 -27.97
CA ILE A 339 -15.86 11.43 -28.13
C ILE A 339 -15.01 11.71 -29.37
N CYS A 340 -13.73 11.39 -29.37
CA CYS A 340 -12.85 11.40 -30.54
C CYS A 340 -12.38 9.98 -30.87
N ASP A 341 -12.16 9.70 -32.15
CA ASP A 341 -11.54 8.44 -32.57
C ASP A 341 -10.73 8.63 -33.86
N ASN A 342 -9.65 7.86 -34.03
CA ASN A 342 -8.84 7.88 -35.25
C ASN A 342 -9.55 7.24 -36.46
N ASN A 343 -10.58 6.43 -36.22
CA ASN A 343 -11.36 5.79 -37.26
C ASN A 343 -12.34 6.78 -37.91
N LYS A 344 -11.98 7.23 -39.11
CA LYS A 344 -12.78 8.17 -39.92
C LYS A 344 -14.23 7.72 -40.18
N ARG A 345 -14.51 6.42 -40.14
CA ARG A 345 -15.86 5.88 -40.35
C ARG A 345 -16.82 6.23 -39.21
N LEU A 346 -16.29 6.53 -38.03
CA LEU A 346 -17.09 6.87 -36.86
C LEU A 346 -17.44 8.37 -36.81
N TRP A 347 -16.75 9.22 -37.57
CA TRP A 347 -16.93 10.67 -37.46
C TRP A 347 -18.34 11.12 -37.86
N GLY A 348 -18.97 11.94 -37.01
CA GLY A 348 -20.35 12.40 -37.15
C GLY A 348 -21.40 11.36 -36.74
N THR A 349 -20.99 10.15 -36.34
CA THR A 349 -21.91 9.16 -35.77
C THR A 349 -22.13 9.42 -34.28
N SER A 350 -23.14 8.77 -33.69
CA SER A 350 -23.40 8.79 -32.25
C SER A 350 -22.93 7.48 -31.61
N PHE A 351 -22.18 7.59 -30.50
CA PHE A 351 -21.74 6.47 -29.67
C PHE A 351 -22.08 6.76 -28.21
N GLU A 352 -22.84 5.87 -27.55
CA GLU A 352 -23.33 6.06 -26.17
C GLU A 352 -24.01 7.44 -25.97
N GLY A 353 -24.71 7.93 -27.00
CA GLY A 353 -25.43 9.22 -26.98
C GLY A 353 -24.58 10.45 -27.28
N LEU A 354 -23.27 10.31 -27.50
CA LEU A 354 -22.36 11.42 -27.82
C LEU A 354 -21.89 11.36 -29.28
N GLU A 355 -21.67 12.52 -29.89
CA GLU A 355 -21.08 12.60 -31.24
C GLU A 355 -19.61 12.17 -31.21
N VAL A 356 -19.21 11.35 -32.17
CA VAL A 356 -17.79 11.00 -32.40
C VAL A 356 -17.18 12.00 -33.39
N LYS A 357 -16.15 12.73 -32.98
CA LYS A 357 -15.50 13.79 -33.75
C LYS A 357 -14.11 13.40 -34.26
N ASN A 358 -13.66 14.13 -35.28
CA ASN A 358 -12.29 14.06 -35.78
C ASN A 358 -11.31 14.59 -34.70
N PRO A 359 -10.20 13.87 -34.40
CA PRO A 359 -9.16 14.34 -33.48
C PRO A 359 -8.60 15.73 -33.77
N GLU A 360 -8.64 16.22 -35.02
CA GLU A 360 -8.20 17.59 -35.34
C GLU A 360 -9.01 18.68 -34.61
N GLU A 361 -10.26 18.39 -34.21
CA GLU A 361 -11.08 19.30 -33.40
C GLU A 361 -10.44 19.59 -32.03
N LEU A 362 -9.61 18.67 -31.53
CA LEU A 362 -8.94 18.80 -30.23
C LEU A 362 -7.98 19.99 -30.16
N ARG A 363 -7.49 20.50 -31.32
CA ARG A 363 -6.62 21.68 -31.38
C ARG A 363 -7.31 22.95 -30.89
N SER A 364 -8.64 22.98 -30.96
CA SER A 364 -9.46 24.13 -30.56
C SER A 364 -9.87 24.08 -29.08
N LEU A 365 -9.51 23.02 -28.36
CA LEU A 365 -9.93 22.84 -26.98
C LEU A 365 -9.29 23.88 -26.05
N PRO A 366 -10.04 24.36 -25.03
CA PRO A 366 -9.48 25.12 -23.94
C PRO A 366 -8.32 24.36 -23.25
N PRO A 367 -7.27 25.06 -22.78
CA PRO A 367 -6.15 24.43 -22.07
C PRO A 367 -6.54 23.59 -20.84
N ASP A 368 -7.67 23.91 -20.21
CA ASP A 368 -8.21 23.25 -19.02
C ASP A 368 -9.18 22.09 -19.35
N CYS A 369 -9.46 21.83 -20.62
CA CYS A 369 -10.19 20.65 -21.05
C CYS A 369 -9.26 19.43 -21.06
N THR A 370 -9.65 18.37 -20.36
CA THR A 370 -8.88 17.13 -20.29
C THR A 370 -9.33 16.15 -21.36
N VAL A 371 -8.39 15.65 -22.15
CA VAL A 371 -8.63 14.52 -23.05
C VAL A 371 -8.26 13.23 -22.32
N VAL A 372 -9.26 12.41 -22.00
CA VAL A 372 -9.11 11.13 -21.31
C VAL A 372 -8.98 10.01 -22.34
N ILE A 373 -7.85 9.31 -22.33
CA ILE A 373 -7.60 8.19 -23.23
C ILE A 373 -8.38 6.97 -22.75
N CYS A 374 -9.32 6.51 -23.59
CA CYS A 374 -10.11 5.30 -23.42
C CYS A 374 -9.70 4.23 -24.45
N ASN A 375 -8.41 3.91 -24.49
CA ASN A 375 -7.83 2.95 -25.42
C ASN A 375 -6.56 2.31 -24.81
N VAL A 376 -6.27 1.06 -25.15
CA VAL A 376 -5.07 0.34 -24.70
C VAL A 376 -3.77 0.92 -25.26
N TYR A 377 -3.81 1.65 -26.39
CA TYR A 377 -2.65 2.28 -27.02
C TYR A 377 -2.27 3.62 -26.37
N TYR A 378 -2.19 3.67 -25.04
CA TYR A 378 -2.00 4.90 -24.27
C TYR A 378 -0.82 5.76 -24.75
N ARG A 379 0.35 5.15 -24.99
CA ARG A 379 1.58 5.87 -25.35
C ARG A 379 1.51 6.50 -26.74
N GLU A 380 0.93 5.79 -27.70
CA GLU A 380 0.80 6.27 -29.07
C GLU A 380 -0.19 7.44 -29.14
N ILE A 381 -1.33 7.29 -28.45
CA ILE A 381 -2.36 8.33 -28.39
C ILE A 381 -1.86 9.53 -27.59
N GLU A 382 -1.15 9.34 -26.47
CA GLU A 382 -0.56 10.46 -25.72
C GLU A 382 0.39 11.29 -26.61
N ALA A 383 1.24 10.65 -27.41
CA ALA A 383 2.12 11.34 -28.35
C ALA A 383 1.31 12.13 -29.39
N GLN A 384 0.27 11.53 -29.97
CA GLN A 384 -0.64 12.21 -30.89
C GLN A 384 -1.31 13.42 -30.24
N LEU A 385 -1.83 13.29 -29.02
CA LEU A 385 -2.50 14.38 -28.30
C LEU A 385 -1.54 15.54 -28.03
N LYS A 386 -0.28 15.25 -27.69
CA LYS A 386 0.77 16.27 -27.54
C LYS A 386 1.06 17.00 -28.85
N GLU A 387 1.09 16.31 -29.99
CA GLU A 387 1.25 16.91 -31.33
C GLU A 387 0.03 17.77 -31.74
N LEU A 388 -1.15 17.43 -31.25
CA LEU A 388 -2.37 18.22 -31.41
C LEU A 388 -2.41 19.45 -30.47
N GLY A 389 -1.43 19.60 -29.58
CA GLY A 389 -1.34 20.73 -28.64
C GLY A 389 -2.21 20.57 -27.39
N VAL A 390 -2.71 19.37 -27.11
CA VAL A 390 -3.49 19.08 -25.90
C VAL A 390 -2.57 19.16 -24.68
N GLN A 391 -2.93 20.03 -23.73
CA GLN A 391 -2.12 20.28 -22.54
C GLN A 391 -2.47 19.36 -21.37
N SER A 392 -3.75 18.97 -21.25
CA SER A 392 -4.28 18.15 -20.17
C SER A 392 -4.70 16.79 -20.70
N ILE A 393 -3.94 15.75 -20.34
CA ILE A 393 -4.17 14.36 -20.79
C ILE A 393 -4.45 13.49 -19.55
N GLY A 394 -5.60 12.82 -19.58
CA GLY A 394 -6.01 11.84 -18.58
C GLY A 394 -5.95 10.42 -19.14
N TYR A 395 -5.98 9.44 -18.24
CA TYR A 395 -5.97 8.01 -18.59
C TYR A 395 -7.12 7.32 -17.89
N PHE A 396 -7.85 6.49 -18.63
CA PHE A 396 -8.90 5.65 -18.08
C PHE A 396 -8.60 4.18 -18.35
N ASN A 397 -8.82 3.33 -17.35
CA ASN A 397 -8.68 1.88 -17.46
C ASN A 397 -9.89 1.18 -16.85
N ASP A 398 -10.38 0.15 -17.53
CA ASP A 398 -11.60 -0.56 -17.20
C ASP A 398 -11.37 -1.92 -16.50
N GLU A 399 -10.15 -2.21 -16.03
CA GLU A 399 -9.84 -3.47 -15.32
C GLU A 399 -10.48 -3.52 -13.93
N TYR A 400 -10.54 -2.37 -13.24
CA TYR A 400 -11.07 -2.25 -11.87
C TYR A 400 -12.26 -1.29 -11.80
N MET A 401 -13.15 -1.34 -12.78
CA MET A 401 -14.41 -0.56 -12.76
C MET A 401 -15.23 -0.84 -11.50
N PRO A 402 -16.11 0.07 -11.03
CA PRO A 402 -17.01 -0.21 -9.90
C PRO A 402 -17.99 -1.35 -10.15
N SER A 403 -18.36 -1.59 -11.42
CA SER A 403 -19.24 -2.67 -11.84
C SER A 403 -18.78 -3.23 -13.19
N PHE A 404 -18.97 -4.51 -13.43
CA PHE A 404 -18.63 -5.14 -14.71
C PHE A 404 -19.86 -5.27 -15.60
N TYR A 405 -19.71 -4.91 -16.86
CA TYR A 405 -20.72 -5.06 -17.90
C TYR A 405 -20.17 -5.99 -18.98
N PHE A 406 -20.93 -7.03 -19.34
CA PHE A 406 -20.47 -8.07 -20.27
C PHE A 406 -20.93 -7.86 -21.71
N ASP A 407 -21.74 -6.83 -21.98
CA ASP A 407 -22.17 -6.45 -23.33
C ASP A 407 -20.99 -5.85 -24.11
N ARG A 408 -20.32 -6.67 -24.92
CA ARG A 408 -19.24 -6.23 -25.79
C ARG A 408 -19.80 -5.72 -27.12
N LEU A 409 -19.16 -4.70 -27.70
CA LEU A 409 -19.36 -4.36 -29.11
C LEU A 409 -19.13 -5.61 -29.96
N GLU A 410 -20.08 -5.93 -30.83
CA GLU A 410 -19.85 -6.86 -31.92
C GLU A 410 -18.78 -6.24 -32.81
N ARG A 411 -17.67 -6.97 -33.02
CA ARG A 411 -16.64 -6.55 -33.96
C ARG A 411 -17.13 -6.95 -35.35
N GLU A 412 -17.54 -5.97 -36.14
CA GLU A 412 -17.69 -6.14 -37.60
C GLU A 412 -16.34 -6.33 -38.30
#